data_AF-A0A821IHD9-F1
#
_entry.id   AF-A0A821IHD9-F1
#
_cell.length_a   1.000
_cell.length_b   1.000
_cell.length_c   1.000
_cell.angle_alpha   90.00
_cell.angle_beta   90.00
_cell.angle_gamma   90.00
#
_symmetry.space_group_name_H-M   'P 1'
#
loop_
_entity.id
_entity.type
_entity.pdbx_description
1 polymer ?
#
loop_
_entity_poly.entity_id
_entity_poly.type
_entity_poly.pdbx_seq_one_letter_code
_entity_poly.pdbx_strand_id
1 'polypeptide(L)'
;LAIKNALRYFPSHIQGQLIDEFIYELDTYGHIYMYRFQPDIEMRAYPIDEYPCKCKAAAAIMLMIMNNLDRRVAQFPDELVTYGGNGQAFSNWAQFVLVMHYLSTMTDDQVLVMYSGHPMGLFPSRSDFSPRLVITNGLVVPNYSSTNDYDRMFALGCTMYGQMTAGSYCYIGPQGIVHGTFLTIMNAAQKKFNTNDLRGKVFVSSGLGGMSGAQPKACQLLGCVGVIAEVSEEAARKRYNQGWCQELIYDL
;
A
#
# COMPACT_ATOMS: atom_id res chain seq x y z
N LEU A 1 24.76 -6.09 -7.97
CA LEU A 1 23.78 -7.18 -7.71
C LEU A 1 22.34 -6.72 -7.95
N ALA A 2 21.91 -5.57 -7.39
CA ALA A 2 20.57 -4.99 -7.62
C ALA A 2 20.15 -4.97 -9.11
N ILE A 3 20.99 -4.41 -9.98
CA ILE A 3 20.75 -4.38 -11.44
C ILE A 3 20.52 -5.77 -12.02
N LYS A 4 21.37 -6.75 -11.68
CA LYS A 4 21.20 -8.14 -12.14
C LYS A 4 19.87 -8.74 -11.68
N ASN A 5 19.45 -8.45 -10.45
CA ASN A 5 18.16 -8.90 -9.93
C ASN A 5 16.98 -8.22 -10.63
N ALA A 6 17.09 -6.93 -10.95
CA ALA A 6 16.08 -6.19 -11.72
C ALA A 6 15.95 -6.73 -13.16
N LEU A 7 17.06 -7.04 -13.82
CA LEU A 7 17.08 -7.53 -15.20
C LEU A 7 16.44 -8.92 -15.38
N ARG A 8 16.24 -9.69 -14.30
CA ARG A 8 15.65 -11.04 -14.35
C ARG A 8 14.23 -11.07 -14.92
N TYR A 9 13.51 -9.96 -14.86
CA TYR A 9 12.14 -9.84 -15.38
C TYR A 9 12.09 -9.64 -16.90
N PHE A 10 13.24 -9.45 -17.56
CA PHE A 10 13.31 -9.00 -18.94
C PHE A 10 14.10 -9.99 -19.82
N PRO A 11 13.66 -10.22 -21.08
CA PRO A 11 14.41 -11.02 -22.04
C PRO A 11 15.83 -10.47 -22.28
N SER A 12 16.80 -11.37 -22.50
CA SER A 12 18.22 -11.00 -22.65
C SER A 12 18.51 -9.95 -23.72
N HIS A 13 17.76 -9.93 -24.82
CA HIS A 13 17.97 -9.00 -25.93
C HIS A 13 17.60 -7.54 -25.62
N ILE A 14 16.79 -7.28 -24.59
CA ILE A 14 16.47 -5.91 -24.15
C ILE A 14 17.23 -5.48 -22.89
N GLN A 15 17.85 -6.42 -22.16
CA GLN A 15 18.52 -6.12 -20.89
C GLN A 15 19.59 -5.04 -21.03
N GLY A 16 20.37 -5.04 -22.12
CA GLY A 16 21.39 -4.02 -22.36
C GLY A 16 20.86 -2.59 -22.39
N GLN A 17 19.62 -2.39 -22.86
CA GLN A 17 18.99 -1.07 -22.93
C GLN A 17 18.44 -0.57 -21.59
N LEU A 18 18.22 -1.48 -20.63
CA LEU A 18 17.63 -1.18 -19.33
C LEU A 18 18.68 -0.95 -18.24
N ILE A 19 19.93 -1.33 -18.48
CA ILE A 19 21.01 -1.21 -17.47
C ILE A 19 21.18 0.24 -17.03
N ASP A 20 21.37 1.16 -17.97
CA ASP A 20 21.63 2.56 -17.66
C ASP A 20 20.43 3.23 -16.97
N GLU A 21 19.22 2.85 -17.38
CA GLU A 21 17.96 3.29 -16.76
C GLU A 21 17.86 2.82 -15.30
N PHE A 22 18.15 1.55 -15.03
CA PHE A 22 18.10 1.00 -13.67
C PHE A 22 19.25 1.50 -12.78
N ILE A 23 20.42 1.80 -13.34
CA ILE A 23 21.50 2.48 -12.60
C ILE A 23 21.05 3.88 -12.23
N TYR A 24 20.48 4.63 -13.18
CA TYR A 24 19.96 5.97 -12.92
C TYR A 24 18.89 5.97 -11.82
N GLU A 25 17.92 5.05 -11.87
CA GLU A 25 16.89 4.96 -10.82
C GLU A 25 17.51 4.63 -9.45
N LEU A 26 18.46 3.69 -9.40
CA LEU A 26 19.11 3.30 -8.15
C LEU A 26 19.90 4.47 -7.54
N ASP A 27 20.64 5.22 -8.35
CA ASP A 27 21.44 6.36 -7.88
C ASP A 27 20.56 7.56 -7.50
N THR A 28 19.43 7.76 -8.18
CA THR A 28 18.55 8.93 -7.97
C THR A 28 17.56 8.71 -6.84
N TYR A 29 16.94 7.53 -6.79
CA TYR A 29 15.82 7.23 -5.89
C TYR A 29 16.19 6.22 -4.79
N GLY A 30 17.40 5.63 -4.84
CA GLY A 30 17.82 4.58 -3.92
C GLY A 30 17.16 3.22 -4.18
N HIS A 31 16.35 3.10 -5.25
CA HIS A 31 15.61 1.89 -5.60
C HIS A 31 15.25 1.84 -7.08
N ILE A 32 15.06 0.64 -7.63
CA ILE A 32 14.70 0.41 -9.03
C ILE A 32 13.20 0.13 -9.11
N TYR A 33 12.41 1.16 -9.38
CA TYR A 33 10.95 1.10 -9.52
C TYR A 33 10.51 0.63 -10.91
N MET A 34 11.37 0.77 -11.91
CA MET A 34 11.12 0.45 -13.31
C MET A 34 9.99 1.32 -13.89
N TYR A 35 10.08 2.64 -13.72
CA TYR A 35 9.03 3.60 -14.07
C TYR A 35 8.56 3.48 -15.52
N ARG A 36 9.44 3.08 -16.43
CA ARG A 36 9.10 2.79 -17.84
C ARG A 36 7.94 1.82 -18.03
N PHE A 37 7.73 0.91 -17.08
CA PHE A 37 6.69 -0.11 -17.16
C PHE A 37 5.43 0.23 -16.37
N GLN A 38 5.35 1.47 -15.85
CA GLN A 38 4.11 1.98 -15.29
C GLN A 38 3.04 2.06 -16.39
N PRO A 39 1.87 1.42 -16.21
CA PRO A 39 0.81 1.46 -17.21
C PRO A 39 0.24 2.86 -17.43
N ASP A 40 -0.05 3.19 -18.68
CA ASP A 40 -0.80 4.40 -19.08
C ASP A 40 -2.32 4.16 -18.99
N ILE A 41 -2.80 3.79 -17.81
CA ILE A 41 -4.22 3.70 -17.46
C ILE A 41 -4.41 4.42 -16.14
N GLU A 42 -5.56 5.09 -15.98
CA GLU A 42 -5.93 5.65 -14.69
C GLU A 42 -5.97 4.52 -13.64
N MET A 43 -5.03 4.57 -12.70
CA MET A 43 -4.93 3.58 -11.64
C MET A 43 -6.05 3.79 -10.63
N ARG A 44 -7.08 2.93 -10.69
CA ARG A 44 -8.21 2.88 -9.77
C ARG A 44 -8.92 1.54 -9.84
N ALA A 45 -9.79 1.25 -8.88
CA ALA A 45 -10.73 0.15 -9.03
C ALA A 45 -11.75 0.43 -10.15
N TYR A 46 -11.88 -0.52 -11.06
CA TYR A 46 -12.95 -0.63 -12.06
C TYR A 46 -14.01 -1.67 -11.64
N PRO A 47 -15.22 -1.65 -12.23
CA PRO A 47 -16.19 -2.74 -12.10
C PRO A 47 -15.58 -4.12 -12.40
N ILE A 48 -15.96 -5.14 -11.64
CA ILE A 48 -15.32 -6.47 -11.70
C ILE A 48 -15.40 -7.13 -13.08
N ASP A 49 -16.44 -6.83 -13.85
CA ASP A 49 -16.68 -7.42 -15.18
C ASP A 49 -15.82 -6.76 -16.28
N GLU A 50 -15.10 -5.67 -15.98
CA GLU A 50 -14.18 -5.02 -16.92
C GLU A 50 -12.78 -5.65 -16.93
N TYR A 51 -12.46 -6.50 -15.95
CA TYR A 51 -11.16 -7.17 -15.88
C TYR A 51 -11.12 -8.38 -16.82
N PRO A 52 -10.09 -8.50 -17.69
CA PRO A 52 -9.98 -9.59 -18.66
C PRO A 52 -9.47 -10.88 -17.99
N CYS A 53 -10.30 -11.50 -17.15
CA CYS A 53 -9.94 -12.69 -16.37
C CYS A 53 -10.75 -13.92 -16.78
N LYS A 54 -10.16 -15.11 -16.62
CA LYS A 54 -10.90 -16.38 -16.71
C LYS A 54 -11.62 -16.75 -15.40
N CYS A 55 -11.09 -16.28 -14.28
CA CYS A 55 -11.53 -16.58 -12.92
C CYS A 55 -12.03 -15.29 -12.25
N LYS A 56 -13.25 -15.30 -11.70
CA LYS A 56 -13.86 -14.11 -11.05
C LYS A 56 -13.12 -13.68 -9.79
N ALA A 57 -12.57 -14.62 -9.02
CA ALA A 57 -11.76 -14.30 -7.85
C ALA A 57 -10.46 -13.58 -8.22
N ALA A 58 -9.86 -13.90 -9.37
CA ALA A 58 -8.69 -13.19 -9.89
C ALA A 58 -9.05 -11.74 -10.30
N ALA A 59 -10.21 -11.52 -10.93
CA ALA A 59 -10.71 -10.18 -11.22
C ALA A 59 -10.91 -9.34 -9.94
N ALA A 60 -11.46 -9.93 -8.87
CA ALA A 60 -11.58 -9.27 -7.58
C ALA A 60 -10.22 -8.88 -6.98
N ILE A 61 -9.21 -9.75 -7.10
CA ILE A 61 -7.84 -9.45 -6.65
C ILE A 61 -7.25 -8.29 -7.46
N MET A 62 -7.39 -8.29 -8.79
CA MET A 62 -6.92 -7.20 -9.66
C MET A 62 -7.57 -5.87 -9.28
N LEU A 63 -8.87 -5.87 -9.01
CA LEU A 63 -9.60 -4.71 -8.51
C LEU A 63 -8.98 -4.15 -7.23
N MET A 64 -8.73 -5.02 -6.26
CA MET A 64 -8.18 -4.59 -4.98
C MET A 64 -6.73 -4.11 -5.08
N ILE A 65 -5.92 -4.72 -5.97
CA ILE A 65 -4.58 -4.23 -6.30
C ILE A 65 -4.64 -2.81 -6.85
N MET A 66 -5.50 -2.55 -7.84
CA MET A 66 -5.60 -1.23 -8.45
C MET A 66 -6.15 -0.18 -7.47
N ASN A 67 -7.05 -0.57 -6.56
CA ASN A 67 -7.50 0.29 -5.46
C ASN A 67 -6.35 0.70 -4.53
N ASN A 68 -5.47 -0.24 -4.16
CA ASN A 68 -4.30 0.04 -3.31
C ASN A 68 -3.31 1.03 -3.93
N LEU A 69 -3.33 1.18 -5.26
CA LEU A 69 -2.46 2.07 -6.03
C LEU A 69 -3.18 3.32 -6.57
N ASP A 70 -4.47 3.49 -6.25
CA ASP A 70 -5.23 4.66 -6.66
C ASP A 70 -4.67 5.93 -6.02
N ARG A 71 -4.44 7.00 -6.80
CA ARG A 71 -3.87 8.27 -6.28
C ARG A 71 -4.70 8.88 -5.15
N ARG A 72 -6.00 8.60 -5.11
CA ARG A 72 -6.92 9.04 -4.04
C ARG A 72 -6.72 8.26 -2.74
N VAL A 73 -6.21 7.04 -2.83
CA VAL A 73 -6.04 6.07 -1.75
C VAL A 73 -4.57 6.01 -1.28
N ALA A 74 -3.65 5.70 -2.19
CA ALA A 74 -2.23 5.52 -1.93
C ALA A 74 -1.53 6.80 -1.47
N GLN A 75 -0.42 6.64 -0.76
CA GLN A 75 0.43 7.73 -0.30
C GLN A 75 1.42 8.16 -1.39
N PHE A 76 2.15 7.20 -1.97
CA PHE A 76 3.07 7.42 -3.08
C PHE A 76 2.79 6.37 -4.17
N PRO A 77 1.77 6.61 -5.03
CA PRO A 77 1.26 5.61 -5.97
C PRO A 77 2.28 5.20 -7.04
N ASP A 78 3.13 6.14 -7.49
CA ASP A 78 4.13 5.91 -8.53
C ASP A 78 5.28 5.02 -8.01
N GLU A 79 5.60 5.14 -6.72
CA GLU A 79 6.53 4.29 -5.96
C GLU A 79 5.88 3.03 -5.37
N LEU A 80 4.62 2.77 -5.74
CA LEU A 80 3.82 1.61 -5.32
C LEU A 80 3.56 1.54 -3.81
N VAL A 81 3.69 2.66 -3.10
CA VAL A 81 3.48 2.78 -1.64
C VAL A 81 2.03 3.18 -1.35
N THR A 82 1.30 2.28 -0.69
CA THR A 82 -0.08 2.55 -0.28
C THR A 82 -0.13 3.42 0.98
N TYR A 83 0.61 3.10 2.04
CA TYR A 83 0.65 3.91 3.27
C TYR A 83 1.83 3.56 4.18
N GLY A 84 2.04 4.38 5.22
CA GLY A 84 3.03 4.11 6.27
C GLY A 84 4.45 4.46 5.85
N GLY A 85 4.62 5.35 4.86
CA GLY A 85 5.92 5.78 4.35
C GLY A 85 6.53 4.83 3.33
N ASN A 86 6.58 3.52 3.62
CA ASN A 86 7.18 2.49 2.76
C ASN A 86 6.36 1.20 2.65
N GLY A 87 5.10 1.20 3.10
CA GLY A 87 4.19 0.06 2.95
C GLY A 87 3.74 -0.09 1.50
N GLN A 88 4.32 -1.05 0.79
CA GLN A 88 4.17 -1.21 -0.67
C GLN A 88 3.24 -2.35 -1.08
N ALA A 89 2.59 -2.15 -2.22
CA ALA A 89 1.88 -3.20 -2.95
C ALA A 89 2.84 -4.07 -3.77
N PHE A 90 3.84 -3.46 -4.43
CA PHE A 90 4.91 -4.15 -5.16
C PHE A 90 6.23 -3.42 -4.97
N SER A 91 7.34 -4.12 -5.19
CA SER A 91 8.68 -3.51 -5.17
C SER A 91 8.96 -2.71 -6.45
N ASN A 92 8.38 -3.09 -7.60
CA ASN A 92 8.56 -2.41 -8.88
C ASN A 92 7.41 -2.70 -9.86
N TRP A 93 7.34 -1.92 -10.94
CA TRP A 93 6.27 -2.01 -11.93
C TRP A 93 6.30 -3.30 -12.77
N ALA A 94 7.45 -3.94 -12.97
CA ALA A 94 7.48 -5.24 -13.66
C ALA A 94 6.73 -6.33 -12.87
N GLN A 95 6.85 -6.32 -11.53
CA GLN A 95 6.07 -7.20 -10.67
C GLN A 95 4.57 -6.95 -10.81
N PHE A 96 4.14 -5.68 -10.78
CA PHE A 96 2.75 -5.32 -11.03
C PHE A 96 2.25 -5.90 -12.36
N VAL A 97 2.96 -5.64 -13.46
CA VAL A 97 2.55 -6.09 -14.81
C VAL A 97 2.44 -7.61 -14.88
N LEU A 98 3.42 -8.34 -14.35
CA LEU A 98 3.41 -9.81 -14.34
C LEU A 98 2.28 -10.38 -13.49
N VAL A 99 1.98 -9.76 -12.33
CA VAL A 99 0.88 -10.17 -11.46
C VAL A 99 -0.45 -9.98 -12.17
N MET A 100 -0.67 -8.82 -12.79
CA MET A 100 -1.89 -8.54 -13.55
C MET A 100 -2.04 -9.54 -14.71
N HIS A 101 -0.94 -9.89 -15.40
CA HIS A 101 -0.94 -10.92 -16.43
C HIS A 101 -1.26 -12.33 -15.91
N TYR A 102 -0.69 -12.74 -14.77
CA TYR A 102 -1.00 -14.04 -14.19
C TYR A 102 -2.45 -14.12 -13.71
N LEU A 103 -2.96 -13.06 -13.07
CA LEU A 103 -4.36 -12.99 -12.64
C LEU A 103 -5.35 -12.97 -13.82
N SER A 104 -4.97 -12.36 -14.95
CA SER A 104 -5.81 -12.34 -16.16
C SER A 104 -5.89 -13.72 -16.82
N THR A 105 -4.83 -14.54 -16.72
CA THR A 105 -4.72 -15.82 -17.44
C THR A 105 -5.00 -17.05 -16.60
N MET A 106 -4.93 -16.96 -15.27
CA MET A 106 -5.10 -18.09 -14.37
C MET A 106 -6.51 -18.68 -14.39
N THR A 107 -6.61 -19.98 -14.11
CA THR A 107 -7.88 -20.69 -13.93
C THR A 107 -8.23 -20.85 -12.45
N ASP A 108 -9.43 -21.34 -12.15
CA ASP A 108 -9.85 -21.64 -10.78
C ASP A 108 -9.05 -22.80 -10.15
N ASP A 109 -8.32 -23.59 -10.92
CA ASP A 109 -7.48 -24.68 -10.40
C ASP A 109 -6.01 -24.28 -10.27
N GLN A 110 -5.73 -22.98 -10.14
CA GLN A 110 -4.39 -22.44 -9.95
C GLN A 110 -4.31 -21.51 -8.75
N VAL A 111 -3.11 -21.39 -8.19
CA VAL A 111 -2.75 -20.41 -7.16
C VAL A 111 -1.54 -19.61 -7.62
N LEU A 112 -1.62 -18.29 -7.53
CA LEU A 112 -0.48 -17.40 -7.69
C LEU A 112 0.28 -17.29 -6.37
N VAL A 113 1.58 -17.58 -6.38
CA VAL A 113 2.42 -17.48 -5.19
C VAL A 113 3.31 -16.25 -5.26
N MET A 114 3.23 -15.40 -4.26
CA MET A 114 3.92 -14.11 -4.19
C MET A 114 5.03 -14.13 -3.12
N TYR A 115 6.24 -13.75 -3.54
CA TYR A 115 7.44 -13.64 -2.72
C TYR A 115 7.82 -12.17 -2.58
N SER A 116 7.29 -11.49 -1.57
CA SER A 116 7.52 -10.06 -1.30
C SER A 116 7.40 -9.20 -2.56
N GLY A 117 6.24 -9.32 -3.22
CA GLY A 117 5.92 -8.62 -4.47
C GLY A 117 6.34 -9.38 -5.73
N HIS A 118 7.34 -10.27 -5.67
CA HIS A 118 7.73 -11.09 -6.82
C HIS A 118 6.68 -12.17 -7.12
N PRO A 119 6.06 -12.21 -8.31
CA PRO A 119 5.19 -13.32 -8.70
C PRO A 119 6.04 -14.53 -9.08
N MET A 120 6.16 -15.51 -8.18
CA MET A 120 6.93 -16.73 -8.45
C MET A 120 6.31 -17.56 -9.59
N GLY A 121 4.98 -17.52 -9.69
CA GLY A 121 4.24 -18.13 -10.79
C GLY A 121 2.91 -18.74 -10.35
N LEU A 122 2.23 -19.32 -11.34
CA LEU A 122 1.00 -20.08 -11.15
C LEU A 122 1.31 -21.55 -10.93
N PHE A 123 0.78 -22.12 -9.86
CA PHE A 123 0.93 -23.53 -9.51
C PHE A 123 -0.43 -24.22 -9.53
N PRO A 124 -0.52 -25.51 -9.92
CA PRO A 124 -1.76 -26.28 -9.79
C PRO A 124 -2.26 -26.29 -8.36
N SER A 125 -3.57 -26.12 -8.20
CA SER A 125 -4.29 -26.12 -6.92
C SER A 125 -5.68 -26.73 -7.11
N ARG A 126 -6.57 -26.59 -6.12
CA ARG A 126 -7.97 -26.99 -6.25
C ARG A 126 -8.91 -25.81 -6.10
N SER A 127 -9.89 -25.71 -6.99
CA SER A 127 -10.89 -24.64 -7.01
C SER A 127 -11.73 -24.53 -5.73
N ASP A 128 -11.99 -25.64 -5.05
CA ASP A 128 -12.90 -25.77 -3.89
C ASP A 128 -12.35 -25.21 -2.57
N PHE A 129 -11.06 -25.42 -2.28
CA PHE A 129 -10.49 -25.11 -0.95
C PHE A 129 -9.20 -24.30 -1.00
N SER A 130 -8.64 -24.05 -2.19
CA SER A 130 -7.36 -23.33 -2.30
C SER A 130 -7.59 -21.83 -2.49
N PRO A 131 -6.75 -20.97 -1.89
CA PRO A 131 -6.73 -19.56 -2.25
C PRO A 131 -6.27 -19.41 -3.71
N ARG A 132 -6.72 -18.34 -4.37
CA ARG A 132 -6.18 -17.95 -5.70
C ARG A 132 -4.85 -17.23 -5.60
N LEU A 133 -4.49 -16.76 -4.41
CA LEU A 133 -3.29 -15.98 -4.15
C LEU A 133 -2.74 -16.29 -2.75
N VAL A 134 -1.45 -16.59 -2.67
CA VAL A 134 -0.70 -16.72 -1.41
C VAL A 134 0.37 -15.65 -1.38
N ILE A 135 0.38 -14.83 -0.33
CA ILE A 135 1.27 -13.67 -0.23
C ILE A 135 2.18 -13.79 0.99
N THR A 136 3.46 -13.56 0.76
CA THR A 136 4.45 -13.31 1.81
C THR A 136 5.10 -11.95 1.55
N ASN A 137 5.29 -11.14 2.60
CA ASN A 137 5.95 -9.84 2.49
C ASN A 137 6.93 -9.70 3.66
N GLY A 138 8.20 -9.38 3.38
CA GLY A 138 9.18 -9.12 4.44
C GLY A 138 9.53 -10.33 5.30
N LEU A 139 9.26 -11.56 4.85
CA LEU A 139 9.65 -12.76 5.59
C LEU A 139 11.15 -12.98 5.46
N VAL A 140 11.84 -12.96 6.59
CA VAL A 140 13.30 -13.08 6.68
C VAL A 140 13.67 -14.03 7.82
N VAL A 141 14.82 -14.70 7.71
CA VAL A 141 15.42 -15.42 8.83
C VAL A 141 15.64 -14.43 9.98
N PRO A 142 15.19 -14.73 11.22
CA PRO A 142 15.13 -13.73 12.30
C PRO A 142 16.43 -12.95 12.56
N ASN A 143 17.58 -13.59 12.45
CA ASN A 143 18.89 -12.97 12.67
C ASN A 143 19.27 -11.89 11.62
N TYR A 144 18.51 -11.76 10.53
CA TYR A 144 18.73 -10.82 9.44
C TYR A 144 17.52 -9.90 9.21
N SER A 145 16.71 -9.69 10.25
CA SER A 145 15.48 -8.88 10.18
C SER A 145 15.68 -7.45 10.70
N SER A 146 16.92 -6.92 10.68
CA SER A 146 17.18 -5.53 11.07
C SER A 146 16.74 -4.54 9.98
N THR A 147 16.57 -3.27 10.33
CA THR A 147 16.25 -2.22 9.36
C THR A 147 17.30 -2.10 8.26
N ASN A 148 18.59 -2.17 8.61
CA ASN A 148 19.67 -2.12 7.62
C ASN A 148 19.65 -3.32 6.66
N ASP A 149 19.30 -4.51 7.17
CA ASP A 149 19.14 -5.68 6.33
C ASP A 149 17.96 -5.50 5.36
N TYR A 150 16.83 -4.97 5.86
CA TYR A 150 15.68 -4.62 5.04
C TYR A 150 16.05 -3.62 3.94
N ASP A 151 16.67 -2.49 4.27
CA ASP A 151 17.03 -1.45 3.29
C ASP A 151 17.91 -2.03 2.17
N ARG A 152 18.90 -2.85 2.56
CA ARG A 152 19.76 -3.56 1.61
C ARG A 152 18.96 -4.55 0.75
N MET A 153 18.12 -5.39 1.33
CA MET A 153 17.34 -6.38 0.59
C MET A 153 16.28 -5.74 -0.32
N PHE A 154 15.71 -4.61 0.11
CA PHE A 154 14.75 -3.83 -0.64
C PHE A 154 15.40 -3.27 -1.91
N ALA A 155 16.52 -2.56 -1.77
CA ALA A 155 17.29 -2.04 -2.91
C ALA A 155 17.82 -3.15 -3.85
N LEU A 156 18.08 -4.35 -3.32
CA LEU A 156 18.43 -5.52 -4.12
C LEU A 156 17.25 -6.18 -4.83
N GLY A 157 16.01 -5.76 -4.58
CA GLY A 157 14.79 -6.37 -5.13
C GLY A 157 14.51 -7.78 -4.59
N CYS A 158 14.92 -8.04 -3.35
CA CYS A 158 14.77 -9.33 -2.66
C CYS A 158 13.60 -9.35 -1.67
N THR A 159 13.18 -8.18 -1.18
CA THR A 159 12.05 -8.07 -0.25
C THR A 159 11.31 -6.74 -0.43
N MET A 160 10.17 -6.60 0.22
CA MET A 160 9.44 -5.33 0.37
C MET A 160 8.70 -5.34 1.71
N TYR A 161 8.43 -4.15 2.26
CA TYR A 161 7.62 -4.02 3.45
C TYR A 161 6.15 -3.86 3.03
N GLY A 162 5.33 -4.88 3.31
CA GLY A 162 3.92 -4.90 2.89
C GLY A 162 2.96 -4.24 3.87
N GLN A 163 3.44 -3.72 5.02
CA GLN A 163 2.57 -3.33 6.13
C GLN A 163 1.56 -4.47 6.43
N MET A 164 0.31 -4.14 6.75
CA MET A 164 -0.79 -5.09 6.90
C MET A 164 -1.59 -5.21 5.60
N THR A 165 -2.14 -4.10 5.11
CA THR A 165 -3.10 -4.07 3.99
C THR A 165 -2.53 -3.55 2.67
N ALA A 166 -1.31 -3.00 2.68
CA ALA A 166 -0.63 -2.49 1.49
C ALA A 166 -0.19 -3.65 0.58
N GLY A 167 0.60 -4.57 1.12
CA GLY A 167 1.10 -5.73 0.39
C GLY A 167 0.13 -6.91 0.35
N SER A 168 -1.04 -6.81 1.01
CA SER A 168 -2.10 -7.83 0.93
C SER A 168 -3.31 -7.38 0.10
N TYR A 169 -3.21 -6.22 -0.55
CA TYR A 169 -4.19 -5.70 -1.49
C TYR A 169 -5.59 -5.56 -0.89
N CYS A 170 -5.72 -4.88 0.25
CA CYS A 170 -7.03 -4.69 0.87
C CYS A 170 -7.18 -3.37 1.65
N TYR A 171 -6.38 -2.35 1.32
CA TYR A 171 -6.44 -1.06 1.97
C TYR A 171 -7.57 -0.22 1.38
N ILE A 172 -8.55 0.16 2.21
CA ILE A 172 -9.76 0.89 1.79
C ILE A 172 -9.71 2.37 2.15
N GLY A 173 -8.50 2.93 2.23
CA GLY A 173 -8.31 4.26 2.76
C GLY A 173 -8.49 4.32 4.28
N PRO A 174 -8.63 5.53 4.84
CA PRO A 174 -8.59 5.70 6.28
C PRO A 174 -9.90 5.30 7.01
N GLN A 175 -10.95 4.85 6.29
CA GLN A 175 -12.24 4.47 6.88
C GLN A 175 -12.10 3.38 7.95
N GLY A 176 -11.30 2.35 7.68
CA GLY A 176 -11.05 1.28 8.65
C GLY A 176 -10.44 1.78 9.96
N ILE A 177 -9.72 2.90 9.93
CA ILE A 177 -9.04 3.46 11.09
C ILE A 177 -9.95 4.41 11.88
N VAL A 178 -10.90 5.11 11.25
CA VAL A 178 -11.84 6.01 11.96
C VAL A 178 -12.53 5.29 13.11
N HIS A 179 -13.04 4.09 12.86
CA HIS A 179 -13.72 3.31 13.89
C HIS A 179 -12.79 2.96 15.06
N GLY A 180 -11.57 2.50 14.76
CA GLY A 180 -10.57 2.19 15.79
C GLY A 180 -10.15 3.41 16.62
N THR A 181 -9.91 4.54 15.96
CA THR A 181 -9.56 5.80 16.63
C THR A 181 -10.73 6.34 17.46
N PHE A 182 -11.95 6.27 16.95
CA PHE A 182 -13.17 6.62 17.68
C PHE A 182 -13.26 5.83 19.00
N LEU A 183 -13.14 4.50 18.93
CA LEU A 183 -13.18 3.64 20.12
C LEU A 183 -12.04 3.97 21.07
N THR A 184 -10.84 4.26 20.55
CA THR A 184 -9.67 4.58 21.37
C THR A 184 -9.86 5.86 22.17
N ILE A 185 -10.30 6.94 21.51
CA ILE A 185 -10.53 8.23 22.16
C ILE A 185 -11.68 8.12 23.17
N MET A 186 -12.77 7.44 22.81
CA MET A 186 -13.90 7.19 23.72
C MET A 186 -13.47 6.42 24.98
N ASN A 187 -12.73 5.31 24.82
CA ASN A 187 -12.26 4.52 25.95
C ASN A 187 -11.22 5.26 26.80
N ALA A 188 -10.37 6.09 26.19
CA ALA A 188 -9.45 6.95 26.92
C ALA A 188 -10.21 7.95 27.81
N ALA A 189 -11.26 8.58 27.28
CA ALA A 189 -12.12 9.49 28.04
C ALA A 189 -12.85 8.75 29.17
N GLN A 190 -13.41 7.57 28.90
CA GLN A 190 -14.08 6.77 29.92
C GLN A 190 -13.10 6.37 31.04
N LYS A 191 -11.88 5.95 30.70
CA LYS A 191 -10.89 5.50 31.69
C LYS A 191 -10.31 6.64 32.53
N LYS A 192 -10.18 7.85 31.96
CA LYS A 192 -9.54 9.00 32.62
C LYS A 192 -10.52 9.94 33.30
N PHE A 193 -11.70 10.09 32.73
CA PHE A 193 -12.68 11.09 33.15
C PHE A 193 -14.04 10.47 33.51
N ASN A 194 -14.18 9.14 33.42
CA ASN A 194 -15.42 8.41 33.69
C ASN A 194 -16.62 8.95 32.89
N THR A 195 -16.38 9.35 31.64
CA THR A 195 -17.41 9.87 30.74
C THR A 195 -17.18 9.40 29.30
N ASN A 196 -18.29 9.15 28.61
CA ASN A 196 -18.35 8.96 27.16
C ASN A 196 -18.83 10.21 26.41
N ASP A 197 -19.17 11.30 27.13
CA ASP A 197 -19.47 12.60 26.54
C ASP A 197 -18.19 13.43 26.45
N LEU A 198 -17.74 13.64 25.22
CA LEU A 198 -16.51 14.37 24.91
C LEU A 198 -16.76 15.82 24.46
N ARG A 199 -18.01 16.31 24.51
CA ARG A 199 -18.30 17.71 24.20
C ARG A 199 -17.55 18.64 25.15
N GLY A 200 -16.90 19.66 24.57
CA GLY A 200 -16.04 20.60 25.31
C GLY A 200 -14.68 20.02 25.74
N LYS A 201 -14.34 18.79 25.36
CA LYS A 201 -12.99 18.23 25.54
C LYS A 201 -12.13 18.53 24.31
N VAL A 202 -10.83 18.71 24.54
CA VAL A 202 -9.83 18.92 23.50
C VAL A 202 -8.94 17.68 23.42
N PHE A 203 -8.82 17.10 22.24
CA PHE A 203 -7.90 16.03 21.91
C PHE A 203 -6.76 16.61 21.06
N VAL A 204 -5.54 16.60 21.61
CA VAL A 204 -4.33 17.08 20.92
C VAL A 204 -3.50 15.89 20.49
N SER A 205 -3.13 15.83 19.22
CA SER A 205 -2.29 14.77 18.65
C SER A 205 -1.53 15.29 17.43
N SER A 206 -0.87 14.40 16.69
CA SER A 206 -0.12 14.74 15.48
C SER A 206 -0.24 13.66 14.38
N GLY A 207 0.11 14.06 13.16
CA GLY A 207 0.10 13.24 11.96
C GLY A 207 -1.26 13.18 11.25
N LEU A 208 -1.26 13.47 9.95
CA LEU A 208 -2.40 13.38 9.03
C LEU A 208 -2.11 12.46 7.83
N GLY A 209 -1.13 11.57 7.95
CA GLY A 209 -0.80 10.54 6.97
C GLY A 209 -1.88 9.47 6.78
N GLY A 210 -1.53 8.34 6.15
CA GLY A 210 -2.46 7.27 5.74
C GLY A 210 -3.45 6.83 6.82
N MET A 211 -2.98 6.49 8.01
CA MET A 211 -3.82 6.04 9.13
C MET A 211 -4.19 7.18 10.09
N SER A 212 -3.22 8.02 10.45
CA SER A 212 -3.39 9.11 11.42
C SER A 212 -4.32 10.22 10.93
N GLY A 213 -4.55 10.33 9.62
CA GLY A 213 -5.57 11.21 9.03
C GLY A 213 -7.01 10.91 9.43
N ALA A 214 -7.27 9.77 10.09
CA ALA A 214 -8.59 9.43 10.65
C ALA A 214 -8.93 10.15 11.96
N GLN A 215 -7.94 10.71 12.64
CA GLN A 215 -8.09 11.34 13.95
C GLN A 215 -9.08 12.52 13.97
N PRO A 216 -9.04 13.49 13.03
CA PRO A 216 -9.97 14.62 13.07
C PRO A 216 -11.42 14.15 12.88
N LYS A 217 -11.66 13.20 11.99
CA LYS A 217 -13.00 12.63 11.76
C LYS A 217 -13.52 11.88 12.98
N ALA A 218 -12.67 11.12 13.66
CA ALA A 218 -13.04 10.45 14.90
C ALA A 218 -13.42 11.46 16.00
N CYS A 219 -12.66 12.56 16.14
CA CYS A 219 -12.98 13.64 17.09
C CYS A 219 -14.33 14.29 16.77
N GLN A 220 -14.57 14.60 15.48
CA GLN A 220 -15.84 15.16 15.01
C GLN A 220 -17.03 14.25 15.39
N LEU A 221 -16.91 12.94 15.17
CA LEU A 221 -17.97 11.97 15.50
C LEU A 221 -18.21 11.84 17.01
N LEU A 222 -17.17 12.02 17.84
CA LEU A 222 -17.27 12.01 19.30
C LEU A 222 -17.75 13.35 19.88
N GLY A 223 -17.78 14.41 19.08
CA GLY A 223 -18.14 15.76 19.51
C GLY A 223 -17.05 16.49 20.31
N CYS A 224 -15.79 16.01 20.32
CA CYS A 224 -14.66 16.78 20.86
C CYS A 224 -13.99 17.67 19.81
N VAL A 225 -13.23 18.64 20.30
CA VAL A 225 -12.31 19.44 19.48
C VAL A 225 -11.03 18.63 19.26
N GLY A 226 -10.70 18.32 18.01
CA GLY A 226 -9.45 17.66 17.64
C GLY A 226 -8.43 18.63 17.06
N VAL A 227 -7.27 18.77 17.71
CA VAL A 227 -6.13 19.58 17.21
C VAL A 227 -5.02 18.61 16.80
N ILE A 228 -4.85 18.42 15.49
CA ILE A 228 -3.90 17.45 14.94
C ILE A 228 -2.81 18.18 14.16
N ALA A 229 -1.61 18.24 14.73
CA ALA A 229 -0.46 18.89 14.09
C ALA A 229 0.09 18.04 12.94
N GLU A 230 0.40 18.65 11.79
CA GLU A 230 1.03 18.00 10.65
C GLU A 230 2.04 18.97 10.01
N VAL A 231 3.23 18.45 9.68
CA VAL A 231 4.31 19.21 9.03
C VAL A 231 4.21 19.17 7.50
N SER A 232 3.63 18.10 6.95
CA SER A 232 3.37 17.94 5.51
C SER A 232 2.09 18.65 5.12
N GLU A 233 2.23 19.81 4.47
CA GLU A 233 1.09 20.55 3.93
C GLU A 233 0.26 19.71 2.94
N GLU A 234 0.91 18.88 2.14
CA GLU A 234 0.25 17.97 1.20
C GLU A 234 -0.69 16.99 1.91
N ALA A 235 -0.21 16.34 2.99
CA ALA A 235 -1.02 15.42 3.77
C ALA A 235 -2.21 16.13 4.41
N ALA A 236 -1.99 17.31 5.01
CA ALA A 236 -3.04 18.11 5.62
C ALA A 236 -4.12 18.54 4.60
N ARG A 237 -3.70 19.07 3.44
CA ARG A 237 -4.60 19.44 2.34
C ARG A 237 -5.37 18.25 1.79
N LYS A 238 -4.73 17.07 1.65
CA LYS A 238 -5.41 15.85 1.22
C LYS A 238 -6.56 15.50 2.16
N ARG A 239 -6.37 15.57 3.49
CA ARG A 239 -7.43 15.30 4.47
C ARG A 239 -8.53 16.35 4.50
N TYR A 240 -8.16 17.62 4.35
CA TYR A 240 -9.13 18.71 4.22
C TYR A 240 -10.02 18.52 2.99
N ASN A 241 -9.42 18.31 1.81
CA ASN A 241 -10.15 18.11 0.54
C ASN A 241 -11.05 16.87 0.56
N GLN A 242 -10.68 15.83 1.32
CA GLN A 242 -11.51 14.64 1.51
C GLN A 242 -12.68 14.87 2.48
N GLY A 243 -12.74 15.99 3.20
CA GLY A 243 -13.73 16.26 4.24
C GLY A 243 -13.46 15.52 5.57
N TRP A 244 -12.22 15.08 5.77
CA TRP A 244 -11.78 14.37 6.97
C TRP A 244 -11.34 15.35 8.06
N CYS A 245 -10.75 16.48 7.67
CA CYS A 245 -10.45 17.63 8.52
C CYS A 245 -11.34 18.81 8.12
N GLN A 246 -11.84 19.58 9.10
CA GLN A 246 -12.79 20.68 8.86
C GLN A 246 -12.07 22.00 8.59
N GLU A 247 -10.93 22.23 9.22
CA GLU A 247 -10.20 23.50 9.19
C GLU A 247 -8.70 23.24 9.11
N LEU A 248 -7.96 24.17 8.48
CA LEU A 248 -6.51 24.20 8.46
C LEU A 248 -6.05 25.54 9.04
N ILE A 249 -5.18 25.47 10.05
CA ILE A 249 -4.65 26.63 10.77
C ILE A 249 -3.12 26.60 10.65
N TYR A 250 -2.53 27.74 10.31
CA TYR A 250 -1.09 27.87 10.03
C TYR A 250 -0.32 28.63 11.12
N ASP A 251 -1.02 29.35 11.98
CA ASP A 251 -0.47 30.15 13.10
C ASP A 251 -1.13 29.66 14.40
N LEU A 252 -0.34 29.55 15.47
CA LEU A 252 -0.74 28.86 16.71
C LEU A 252 -1.44 29.80 17.71
#